data_AF-A0A8T0APM4-F1
#
_entry.id   AF-A0A8T0APM4-F1
#
_cell.length_a   1.000
_cell.length_b   1.000
_cell.length_c   1.000
_cell.angle_alpha   90.00
_cell.angle_beta   90.00
_cell.angle_gamma   90.00
#
_symmetry.space_group_name_H-M   'P 1'
#
loop_
_entity.id
_entity.type
_entity.pdbx_description
1 polymer ?
#
loop_
_entity_poly.entity_id
_entity_poly.type
_entity_poly.pdbx_seq_one_letter_code
_entity_poly.pdbx_strand_id
1 'polypeptide(L)'
;MEKGNKCYYLGASSDAAAKVTGEVSRPLSAHVPVQKICQRLQHRDQQICELQYEHQMLDWSRATLSKMRVLELKRVLASWGEECHGCLEKTELINLIQEVAPKHSPPQPGTHSSEL
;
A
#
# COMPACT_ATOMS: atom_id res chain seq x y z
N MET A 1 10.19 -6.86 -6.48
CA MET A 1 9.00 -6.66 -7.34
C MET A 1 7.92 -7.60 -6.84
N GLU A 2 7.27 -7.26 -5.72
CA GLU A 2 6.10 -8.00 -5.25
C GLU A 2 4.91 -7.66 -6.15
N LYS A 3 4.82 -8.34 -7.30
CA LYS A 3 3.62 -8.33 -8.13
C LYS A 3 2.59 -9.17 -7.39
N GLY A 4 1.86 -8.48 -6.53
CA GLY A 4 0.90 -9.07 -5.62
C GLY A 4 -0.18 -9.89 -6.31
N ASN A 5 -0.73 -10.78 -5.50
CA ASN A 5 -1.72 -11.81 -5.77
C ASN A 5 -2.88 -11.36 -6.68
N LYS A 6 -3.19 -10.05 -6.77
CA LYS A 6 -4.23 -9.50 -7.66
C LYS A 6 -4.03 -9.85 -9.14
N CYS A 7 -2.80 -9.93 -9.63
CA CYS A 7 -2.55 -10.34 -11.03
C CYS A 7 -2.90 -11.81 -11.28
N TYR A 8 -2.73 -12.66 -10.26
CA TYR A 8 -3.14 -14.07 -10.31
C TYR A 8 -4.67 -14.19 -10.39
N TYR A 9 -5.41 -13.51 -9.51
CA TYR A 9 -6.88 -13.52 -9.57
C TYR A 9 -7.44 -12.85 -10.83
N LEU A 10 -6.73 -11.88 -11.40
CA LEU A 10 -7.15 -11.21 -12.64
C LEU A 10 -6.84 -11.97 -13.93
N GLY A 11 -6.13 -13.10 -13.87
CA GLY A 11 -5.72 -13.81 -15.09
C GLY A 11 -4.54 -13.20 -15.83
N ALA A 12 -3.85 -12.25 -15.20
CA ALA A 12 -2.76 -11.47 -15.79
C ALA A 12 -1.37 -12.06 -15.42
N SER A 13 -1.32 -13.29 -14.93
CA SER A 13 -0.11 -14.05 -14.62
C SER A 13 -0.11 -15.38 -15.40
N SER A 14 1.05 -15.88 -15.78
CA SER A 14 1.18 -17.12 -16.58
C SER A 14 0.63 -18.37 -15.91
N ASP A 15 0.48 -18.36 -14.59
CA ASP A 15 -0.04 -19.45 -13.76
C ASP A 15 -1.55 -19.33 -13.45
N ALA A 16 -2.19 -18.23 -13.86
CA ALA A 16 -3.58 -17.97 -13.50
C ALA A 16 -4.59 -18.80 -14.31
N ALA A 17 -5.49 -19.49 -13.62
CA ALA A 17 -6.53 -20.32 -14.23
C ALA A 17 -7.71 -19.53 -14.83
N ALA A 18 -7.94 -18.28 -14.38
CA ALA A 18 -9.07 -17.45 -14.82
C ALA A 18 -8.66 -16.46 -15.92
N LYS A 19 -9.52 -16.17 -16.90
CA LYS A 19 -9.30 -15.15 -17.96
C LYS A 19 -10.19 -13.91 -17.77
N VAL A 20 -10.13 -13.26 -16.60
CA VAL A 20 -10.94 -12.06 -16.31
C VAL A 20 -10.28 -10.74 -16.74
N THR A 21 -9.06 -10.80 -17.30
CA THR A 21 -8.32 -9.62 -17.78
C THR A 21 -9.10 -8.81 -18.82
N GLY A 22 -9.94 -9.45 -19.65
CA GLY A 22 -10.78 -8.78 -20.63
C GLY A 22 -11.84 -7.85 -20.01
N GLU A 23 -12.33 -8.19 -18.82
CA GLU A 23 -13.32 -7.41 -18.07
C GLU A 23 -12.70 -6.18 -17.40
N VAL A 24 -11.38 -6.08 -17.38
CA VAL A 24 -10.64 -4.92 -16.90
C VAL A 24 -10.09 -4.12 -18.06
N SER A 25 -9.38 -4.78 -18.97
CA SER A 25 -8.67 -4.14 -20.09
C SER A 25 -9.61 -3.40 -21.05
N ARG A 26 -10.75 -4.01 -21.42
CA ARG A 26 -11.71 -3.41 -22.36
C ARG A 26 -12.41 -2.16 -21.80
N PRO A 27 -13.03 -2.19 -20.60
CA PRO A 27 -13.64 -0.99 -20.06
C PRO A 27 -12.62 0.08 -19.68
N LEU A 28 -11.41 -0.31 -19.25
CA LEU A 28 -10.35 0.66 -18.98
C LEU A 28 -9.91 1.39 -20.26
N SER A 29 -9.77 0.66 -21.38
CA SER A 29 -9.48 1.26 -22.70
C SER A 29 -10.61 2.17 -23.18
N ALA A 30 -11.85 1.86 -22.78
CA ALA A 30 -13.02 2.69 -23.03
C ALA A 30 -13.21 3.83 -22.00
N HIS A 31 -12.20 4.13 -21.18
CA HIS A 31 -12.20 5.21 -20.18
C HIS A 31 -13.30 5.08 -19.12
N VAL A 32 -13.77 3.85 -18.85
CA VAL A 32 -14.70 3.59 -17.76
C VAL A 32 -13.98 3.78 -16.42
N PRO A 33 -14.58 4.47 -15.44
CA PRO A 33 -13.94 4.70 -14.15
C PRO A 33 -13.68 3.38 -13.41
N VAL A 34 -12.49 3.28 -12.80
CA VAL A 34 -12.00 2.09 -12.10
C VAL A 34 -12.97 1.58 -11.04
N GLN A 35 -13.64 2.48 -10.30
CA GLN A 35 -14.66 2.13 -9.31
C GLN A 35 -15.80 1.28 -9.90
N LYS A 36 -16.31 1.65 -11.08
CA LYS A 36 -17.36 0.88 -11.76
C LYS A 36 -16.85 -0.45 -12.30
N ILE A 37 -15.59 -0.53 -12.69
CA ILE A 37 -14.95 -1.78 -13.11
C ILE A 37 -14.83 -2.73 -11.92
N CYS A 38 -14.35 -2.25 -10.77
CA CYS A 38 -14.26 -3.02 -9.53
C CYS A 38 -15.62 -3.55 -9.07
N GLN A 39 -16.68 -2.73 -9.13
CA GLN A 39 -18.03 -3.15 -8.76
C GLN A 39 -18.57 -4.28 -9.67
N ARG A 40 -18.23 -4.24 -10.97
CA ARG A 40 -18.57 -5.32 -11.91
C ARG A 40 -17.76 -6.60 -11.63
N LEU A 41 -16.48 -6.46 -11.29
CA LEU A 41 -15.61 -7.58 -10.91
C LEU A 41 -16.07 -8.23 -9.60
N GLN A 42 -16.53 -7.44 -8.63
CA GLN A 42 -17.06 -7.94 -7.35
C GLN A 42 -18.20 -8.95 -7.55
N HIS A 43 -19.09 -8.69 -8.50
CA HIS A 43 -20.21 -9.59 -8.80
C HIS A 43 -19.76 -10.88 -9.51
N ARG A 44 -18.59 -10.88 -10.15
CA ARG A 44 -18.01 -12.03 -10.84
C ARG A 44 -17.21 -12.92 -9.89
N ASP A 45 -16.38 -12.29 -9.06
CA ASP A 45 -15.49 -12.97 -8.13
C ASP A 45 -15.27 -12.05 -6.92
N GLN A 46 -15.95 -12.40 -5.82
CA GLN A 46 -15.89 -11.65 -4.57
C GLN A 46 -14.47 -11.60 -4.00
N GLN A 47 -13.65 -12.63 -4.25
CA GLN A 47 -12.30 -12.75 -3.70
C GLN A 47 -11.39 -11.63 -4.22
N ILE A 48 -11.63 -11.10 -5.41
CA ILE A 48 -10.86 -9.97 -5.97
C ILE A 48 -11.00 -8.72 -5.09
N CYS A 49 -12.19 -8.49 -4.53
CA CYS A 49 -12.48 -7.34 -3.68
C CYS A 49 -12.07 -7.54 -2.22
N GLU A 50 -11.94 -8.78 -1.78
CA GLU A 50 -11.48 -9.13 -0.43
C GLU A 50 -9.95 -9.09 -0.29
N LEU A 51 -9.22 -8.96 -1.41
CA LEU A 51 -7.77 -8.74 -1.42
C LEU A 51 -7.39 -7.35 -0.90
N GLN A 52 -7.37 -7.24 0.42
CA GLN A 52 -6.69 -6.18 1.12
C GLN A 52 -5.19 -6.48 1.08
N TYR A 53 -4.39 -5.50 0.63
CA TYR A 53 -2.99 -5.54 1.02
C TYR A 53 -3.00 -5.20 2.51
N GLU A 54 -2.53 -6.11 3.36
CA GLU A 54 -2.05 -5.72 4.68
C GLU A 54 -0.85 -4.79 4.47
N HIS A 55 -1.13 -3.54 4.15
CA HIS A 55 -0.26 -2.48 4.63
C HIS A 55 -0.43 -2.55 6.14
N GLN A 56 0.52 -3.21 6.80
CA GLN A 56 0.76 -2.95 8.21
C GLN A 56 0.95 -1.44 8.32
N MET A 57 -0.14 -0.77 8.70
CA MET A 57 -0.14 0.64 9.05
C MET A 57 0.60 0.70 10.37
N LEU A 58 1.93 0.61 10.29
CA LEU A 58 2.78 0.79 11.43
C LEU A 58 2.59 2.25 11.83
N ASP A 59 1.98 2.43 12.99
CA ASP A 59 1.72 3.74 13.53
C ASP A 59 3.08 4.42 13.82
N TRP A 60 3.44 5.43 13.01
CA TRP A 60 4.70 6.17 13.13
C TRP A 60 4.72 7.15 14.32
N SER A 61 3.87 6.94 15.33
CA SER A 61 3.90 7.74 16.55
C SER A 61 5.20 7.50 17.31
N ARG A 62 5.67 8.55 17.98
CA ARG A 62 6.86 8.51 18.84
C ARG A 62 6.81 7.38 19.86
N ALA A 63 5.63 7.06 20.39
CA ALA A 63 5.43 5.97 21.35
C ALA A 63 5.73 4.58 20.76
N THR A 64 5.37 4.35 19.50
CA THR A 64 5.65 3.10 18.77
C THR A 64 7.11 3.04 18.38
N LEU A 65 7.65 4.12 17.81
CA LEU A 65 9.05 4.22 17.38
C LEU A 65 10.04 4.09 18.55
N SER A 66 9.68 4.60 19.74
CA SER A 66 10.49 4.45 20.95
C SER A 66 10.63 2.98 21.40
N LYS A 67 9.63 2.13 21.11
CA LYS A 67 9.67 0.69 21.43
C LYS A 67 10.50 -0.11 20.42
N MET A 68 10.74 0.43 19.22
CA MET A 68 11.52 -0.25 18.18
C MET A 68 13.02 -0.22 18.49
N ARG A 69 13.76 -1.21 17.96
CA ARG A 69 15.23 -1.23 18.03
C ARG A 69 15.82 -0.28 17.00
N VAL A 70 17.01 0.25 17.26
CA VAL A 70 17.72 1.16 16.33
C VAL A 70 17.88 0.55 14.94
N LEU A 71 18.14 -0.76 14.86
CA LEU A 71 18.24 -1.49 13.58
C LEU A 71 16.93 -1.49 12.80
N GLU A 72 15.79 -1.60 13.47
CA GLU A 72 14.47 -1.57 12.85
C GLU A 72 14.17 -0.16 12.31
N LEU A 73 14.47 0.89 13.10
CA LEU A 73 14.34 2.28 12.66
C LEU A 73 15.18 2.56 11.40
N LYS A 74 16.43 2.07 11.36
CA LYS A 74 17.29 2.19 10.18
C LYS A 74 16.76 1.42 8.97
N ARG A 75 16.19 0.22 9.18
CA ARG A 75 15.58 -0.58 8.11
C ARG A 75 14.37 0.12 7.49
N VAL A 76 13.55 0.80 8.31
CA VAL A 76 12.43 1.61 7.84
C VAL A 76 12.91 2.72 6.92
N LEU A 77 13.89 3.53 7.36
CA LEU A 77 14.48 4.60 6.54
C LEU A 77 15.05 4.05 5.23
N ALA A 78 15.80 2.96 5.29
CA ALA A 78 16.36 2.30 4.11
C ALA A 78 15.28 1.79 3.13
N SER A 79 14.14 1.30 3.64
CA SER A 79 13.02 0.87 2.78
C SER A 79 12.37 2.03 2.01
N TRP A 80 12.49 3.25 2.52
CA TRP A 80 12.04 4.48 1.86
C TRP A 80 13.13 5.12 1.00
N GLY A 81 14.36 4.60 1.05
CA GLY A 81 15.52 5.20 0.40
C GLY A 81 16.08 6.41 1.15
N GLU A 82 15.64 6.63 2.38
CA GLU A 82 16.15 7.70 3.26
C GLU A 82 17.33 7.14 4.07
N GLU A 83 18.41 7.91 4.20
CA GLU A 83 19.55 7.55 5.04
C GLU A 83 19.90 8.72 5.97
N CYS A 84 20.07 8.42 7.25
CA CYS A 84 20.54 9.44 8.19
C CYS A 84 22.07 9.40 8.31
N HIS A 85 22.74 10.33 7.62
CA HIS A 85 24.21 10.46 7.65
C HIS A 85 24.78 11.05 8.95
N GLY A 86 23.94 11.64 9.83
CA GLY A 86 24.35 12.34 11.05
C GLY A 86 23.68 11.89 12.35
N CYS A 87 22.78 10.89 12.31
CA CYS A 87 22.05 10.46 13.50
C CYS A 87 22.97 9.69 14.46
N LEU A 88 23.38 10.35 15.55
CA LEU A 88 24.15 9.74 16.65
C LEU A 88 23.24 9.09 17.69
N GLU A 89 22.05 9.66 17.88
CA GLU A 89 21.10 9.24 18.92
C GLU A 89 19.85 8.57 18.32
N LYS A 90 19.20 7.73 19.15
CA LYS A 90 17.94 7.07 18.77
C LYS A 90 16.82 8.08 18.51
N THR A 91 16.80 9.17 19.26
CA THR A 91 15.82 10.26 19.13
C THR A 91 15.87 10.95 17.77
N GLU A 92 17.08 11.17 17.23
CA GLU A 92 17.30 11.75 15.90
C GLU A 92 16.68 10.88 14.79
N LEU A 93 16.87 9.56 14.87
CA LEU A 93 16.25 8.60 13.95
C LEU A 93 14.72 8.65 14.03
N ILE A 94 14.16 8.78 15.24
CA ILE A 94 12.71 8.85 15.45
C ILE A 94 12.15 10.14 14.83
N ASN A 95 12.81 11.29 15.07
CA ASN A 95 12.39 12.56 14.50
C ASN A 95 12.39 12.52 12.97
N LEU A 96 13.49 12.03 12.37
CA LEU A 96 13.59 11.90 10.92
C LEU A 96 12.46 11.03 10.36
N ILE A 97 12.19 9.87 10.98
CA ILE A 97 11.08 8.99 10.56
C ILE A 97 9.74 9.72 10.63
N GLN A 98 9.47 10.53 11.67
CA GLN A 98 8.22 11.29 11.77
C GLN A 98 8.09 12.36 10.67
N GLU A 99 9.20 12.98 10.25
CA GLU A 99 9.19 13.97 9.18
C GLU A 99 9.00 13.37 7.78
N VAL A 100 9.56 12.17 7.55
CA VAL A 100 9.48 11.51 6.23
C VAL A 100 8.29 10.57 6.09
N ALA A 101 7.78 9.99 7.19
CA ALA A 101 6.62 9.09 7.20
C ALA A 101 5.41 9.60 6.40
N PRO A 102 4.94 10.86 6.53
CA PRO A 102 3.80 11.35 5.75
C PRO A 102 4.06 11.45 4.24
N LYS A 103 5.33 11.51 3.81
CA LYS A 103 5.71 11.55 2.39
C LYS A 103 5.73 10.16 1.75
N HIS A 104 5.99 9.12 2.54
CA HIS A 104 6.10 7.73 2.08
C HIS A 104 4.90 6.86 2.42
N SER A 105 4.04 7.29 3.35
CA SER A 105 2.73 6.68 3.53
C SER A 105 1.84 7.14 2.37
N PRO A 106 1.31 6.23 1.53
CA PRO A 106 0.31 6.63 0.56
C PRO A 106 -0.86 7.31 1.29
N PRO A 107 -1.50 8.34 0.69
CA PRO A 107 -2.66 8.96 1.29
C PRO A 107 -3.67 7.86 1.63
N GLN A 108 -4.05 7.81 2.91
CA GLN A 108 -5.07 6.90 3.41
C GLN A 108 -6.32 7.04 2.52
N PRO A 109 -6.79 6.00 1.81
CA PRO A 109 -8.14 6.01 1.28
C PRO A 109 -9.09 5.75 2.45
N GLY A 110 -9.30 6.75 3.30
CA GLY A 110 -9.95 6.56 4.60
C GLY A 110 -10.37 7.82 5.33
N THR A 111 -10.49 8.95 4.65
CA THR A 111 -11.20 10.11 5.22
C THR A 111 -11.94 10.85 4.10
N HIS A 112 -12.99 10.24 3.57
CA HIS A 112 -14.13 11.07 3.17
C HIS A 112 -14.83 11.42 4.48
N SER A 113 -14.41 12.54 5.07
CA SER A 113 -15.12 13.19 6.16
C SER A 113 -16.59 13.27 5.78
N SER A 114 -17.44 12.76 6.68
CA SER A 114 -18.81 13.24 6.79
C SER A 114 -18.74 14.75 6.99
N GLU A 115 -19.10 15.56 6.00
CA GLU A 115 -19.58 16.94 6.21
C GLU A 115 -20.62 17.29 5.13
N LEU A 116 -21.86 17.38 5.64
CA LEU A 116 -23.13 17.93 5.13
C LEU A 116 -23.64 17.61 3.70
#